data_AF-A0A0M3J8F3-F1
#
_entry.id   AF-A0A0M3J8F3-F1
#
_cell.length_a   1.000
_cell.length_b   1.000
_cell.length_c   1.000
_cell.angle_alpha   90.00
_cell.angle_beta   90.00
_cell.angle_gamma   90.00
#
_symmetry.space_group_name_H-M   'P 1'
#
loop_
_entity.id
_entity.type
_entity.pdbx_description
1 polymer ?
#
loop_
_entity_poly.entity_id
_entity_poly.type
_entity_poly.pdbx_seq_one_letter_code
_entity_poly.pdbx_strand_id
1 'polypeptide(L)'
;MSAVSKSGRIYDVKNLYGLKQTIATQKAMISATNKRSFVISRSMFPSGGRYAAHALGYTPYSFSAMARSVTAIQEFNMFGIPFVGADVCGSVTPNWWDELNNRWIQLSASYPLSLIRKDPYSMITIDAMPYTGVSLFRNRVLPYLYT
;
A
#
# COMPACT_ATOMS: atom_id res chain seq x y z
N MET A 1 19.40 -15.48 -17.19
CA MET A 1 17.95 -15.79 -17.05
C MET A 1 17.56 -16.93 -18.00
N SER A 2 17.97 -18.16 -17.71
CA SER A 2 17.70 -19.35 -18.55
C SER A 2 16.50 -20.18 -18.11
N ALA A 3 15.95 -19.91 -16.92
CA ALA A 3 14.79 -20.62 -16.40
C ALA A 3 13.57 -20.48 -17.32
N VAL A 4 12.76 -21.53 -17.39
CA VAL A 4 11.56 -21.62 -18.23
C VAL A 4 10.34 -21.81 -17.33
N SER A 5 9.29 -21.04 -17.60
CA SER A 5 7.97 -21.19 -16.97
C SER A 5 6.95 -21.69 -17.98
N LYS A 6 5.76 -22.08 -17.52
CA LYS A 6 4.61 -22.38 -18.41
C LYS A 6 4.28 -21.23 -19.37
N SER A 7 4.67 -20.01 -19.03
CA SER A 7 4.39 -18.81 -19.83
C SER A 7 5.47 -18.45 -20.84
N GLY A 8 6.57 -19.22 -20.90
CA GLY A 8 7.75 -18.91 -21.69
C GLY A 8 9.00 -18.76 -20.84
N ARG A 9 10.10 -18.35 -21.49
CA ARG A 9 11.38 -18.10 -20.82
C ARG A 9 11.23 -16.96 -19.83
N ILE A 10 11.80 -17.11 -18.62
CA ILE A 10 11.72 -16.09 -17.58
C ILE A 10 12.30 -14.75 -18.05
N TYR A 11 13.27 -14.76 -18.97
CA TYR A 11 13.79 -13.55 -19.59
C TYR A 11 12.68 -12.65 -20.17
N ASP A 12 11.71 -13.24 -20.86
CA ASP A 12 10.62 -12.53 -21.52
C ASP A 12 9.47 -12.19 -20.56
N VAL A 13 9.22 -13.06 -19.58
CA VAL A 13 8.00 -12.98 -18.74
C VAL A 13 8.23 -12.54 -17.30
N LYS A 14 9.47 -12.25 -16.87
CA LYS A 14 9.77 -11.89 -15.47
C LYS A 14 8.90 -10.77 -14.92
N ASN A 15 8.63 -9.73 -15.72
CA ASN A 15 7.84 -8.57 -15.29
C ASN A 15 6.34 -8.90 -15.18
N LEU A 16 5.89 -9.99 -15.80
CA LEU A 16 4.50 -10.48 -15.70
C LEU A 16 4.28 -11.40 -14.50
N TYR A 17 5.35 -11.81 -13.81
CA TYR A 17 5.26 -12.77 -12.71
C TYR A 17 4.30 -12.30 -11.62
N GLY A 18 4.49 -11.06 -11.14
CA GLY A 18 3.63 -10.46 -10.13
C GLY A 18 2.17 -10.40 -10.55
N LEU A 19 1.88 -9.95 -11.78
CA LEU A 19 0.52 -9.89 -12.33
C LEU A 19 -0.14 -11.27 -12.35
N LYS A 20 0.56 -12.30 -12.83
CA LYS A 20 0.01 -13.66 -12.89
C LYS A 20 -0.28 -14.23 -11.50
N GLN A 21 0.63 -14.00 -10.56
CA GLN A 21 0.41 -14.37 -9.17
C GLN A 21 -0.81 -13.65 -8.60
N THR A 22 -0.91 -12.34 -8.80
CA THR A 22 -2.04 -11.52 -8.33
C THR A 22 -3.38 -12.02 -8.86
N ILE A 23 -3.49 -12.33 -10.16
CA ILE A 23 -4.72 -12.86 -10.76
C ILE A 23 -5.10 -14.21 -10.12
N ALA A 24 -4.13 -15.10 -9.91
CA ALA A 24 -4.37 -16.39 -9.26
C ALA A 24 -4.83 -16.22 -7.81
N THR A 25 -4.18 -15.35 -7.03
CA THR A 25 -4.54 -15.05 -5.64
C THR A 25 -5.93 -14.43 -5.53
N GLN A 26 -6.28 -13.49 -6.40
CA GLN A 26 -7.61 -12.87 -6.41
C GLN A 26 -8.70 -13.92 -6.60
N LYS A 27 -8.54 -14.80 -7.60
CA LYS A 27 -9.49 -15.90 -7.86
C LYS A 27 -9.62 -16.82 -6.65
N ALA A 28 -8.50 -17.24 -6.07
CA ALA A 28 -8.50 -18.09 -4.88
C ALA A 28 -9.23 -17.43 -3.69
N MET A 29 -9.02 -16.14 -3.46
CA MET A 29 -9.69 -15.39 -2.38
C MET A 29 -11.21 -15.31 -2.59
N ILE A 30 -11.66 -15.05 -3.83
CA ILE A 30 -13.09 -15.03 -4.16
C ILE A 30 -13.69 -16.41 -3.93
N SER A 31 -13.06 -17.48 -4.42
CA SER A 31 -13.54 -18.85 -4.24
C SER A 31 -13.58 -19.29 -2.78
N ALA A 32 -12.58 -18.90 -1.98
CA ALA A 32 -12.51 -19.28 -0.57
C ALA A 32 -13.49 -18.53 0.33
N THR A 33 -13.83 -17.28 0.00
CA THR A 33 -14.62 -16.40 0.89
C THR A 33 -16.02 -16.09 0.37
N ASN A 34 -16.29 -16.35 -0.92
CA ASN A 34 -17.49 -15.91 -1.64
C ASN A 34 -17.79 -14.40 -1.50
N LYS A 35 -16.75 -13.59 -1.31
CA LYS A 35 -16.81 -12.13 -1.12
C LYS A 35 -15.87 -11.43 -2.09
N ARG A 36 -16.00 -10.10 -2.18
CA ARG A 36 -15.03 -9.25 -2.90
C ARG A 36 -13.64 -9.50 -2.33
N SER A 37 -12.69 -9.87 -3.19
CA SER A 37 -11.30 -10.09 -2.79
C SER A 37 -10.62 -8.77 -2.42
N PHE A 38 -9.71 -8.85 -1.45
CA PHE A 38 -8.75 -7.79 -1.16
C PHE A 38 -7.34 -8.38 -1.21
N VAL A 39 -6.55 -7.96 -2.21
CA VAL A 39 -5.18 -8.44 -2.44
C VAL A 39 -4.27 -7.23 -2.54
N ILE A 40 -3.12 -7.30 -1.88
CA ILE A 40 -2.05 -6.30 -2.01
C ILE A 40 -0.86 -6.99 -2.68
N SER A 41 -0.38 -6.43 -3.79
CA SER A 41 0.79 -6.95 -4.51
C SER A 41 1.91 -5.92 -4.55
N ARG A 42 3.15 -6.40 -4.46
CA ARG A 42 4.36 -5.57 -4.59
C ARG A 42 4.83 -5.43 -6.03
N SER A 43 4.72 -6.49 -6.83
CA SER A 43 5.12 -6.45 -8.25
C SER A 43 3.87 -6.24 -9.10
N MET A 44 3.83 -5.12 -9.81
CA MET A 44 2.72 -4.74 -10.69
C MET A 44 3.16 -4.66 -12.15
N PHE A 45 2.19 -4.76 -13.04
CA PHE A 45 2.32 -4.56 -14.49
C PHE A 45 1.04 -3.83 -14.95
N PRO A 46 1.02 -3.10 -16.08
CA PRO A 46 -0.22 -2.56 -16.64
C PRO A 46 -1.36 -3.58 -16.59
N SER A 47 -2.56 -3.11 -16.22
CA SER A 47 -3.76 -3.90 -15.85
C SER A 47 -3.78 -4.49 -14.43
N GLY A 48 -2.68 -4.46 -13.66
CA GLY A 48 -2.62 -5.03 -12.30
C GLY A 48 -3.65 -4.45 -11.32
N GLY A 49 -3.98 -3.17 -11.46
CA GLY A 49 -4.97 -2.49 -10.61
C GLY A 49 -6.40 -3.03 -10.73
N ARG A 50 -6.68 -3.84 -11.75
CA ARG A 50 -7.94 -4.58 -11.88
C ARG A 50 -8.09 -5.68 -10.83
N TYR A 51 -6.97 -6.20 -10.32
CA TYR A 51 -6.94 -7.42 -9.51
C TYR A 51 -6.49 -7.17 -8.07
N ALA A 52 -5.64 -6.17 -7.85
CA ALA A 52 -5.09 -5.88 -6.54
C ALA A 52 -4.75 -4.41 -6.31
N ALA A 53 -4.64 -4.10 -5.03
CA ALA A 53 -4.00 -2.93 -4.49
C ALA A 53 -2.47 -3.02 -4.60
N HIS A 54 -1.79 -1.88 -4.47
CA HIS A 54 -0.34 -1.81 -4.45
C HIS A 54 0.19 -1.15 -3.19
N ALA A 55 1.20 -1.76 -2.57
CA ALA A 55 2.02 -1.11 -1.56
C ALA A 55 3.37 -0.77 -2.18
N LEU A 56 3.79 0.49 -2.08
CA LEU A 56 5.06 0.99 -2.60
C LEU A 56 6.28 0.24 -2.02
N GLY A 57 6.08 -0.47 -0.91
CA GLY A 57 7.09 -1.29 -0.26
C GLY A 57 8.01 -0.47 0.64
N TYR A 58 9.21 -1.01 0.88
CA TYR A 58 10.17 -0.43 1.81
C TYR A 58 10.48 1.01 1.40
N THR A 59 10.02 1.94 2.24
CA THR A 59 10.27 3.36 2.09
C THR A 59 11.26 3.77 3.18
N PRO A 60 12.41 4.37 2.84
CA PRO A 60 13.36 4.85 3.84
C PRO A 60 12.70 5.84 4.80
N TYR A 61 13.07 5.82 6.08
CA TYR A 61 12.53 6.77 7.04
C TYR A 61 13.20 8.15 6.89
N SER A 62 12.66 8.97 6.00
CA SER A 62 13.12 10.36 5.79
C SER A 62 11.99 11.23 5.22
N PHE A 63 12.07 12.54 5.45
CA PHE A 63 11.17 13.52 4.81
C PHE A 63 11.20 13.42 3.28
N SER A 64 12.38 13.15 2.69
CA SER A 64 12.51 12.96 1.25
C SER A 64 11.68 11.78 0.72
N ALA A 65 11.54 10.72 1.52
CA ALA A 65 10.82 9.52 1.13
C ALA A 65 9.31 9.70 1.36
N MET A 66 8.92 10.41 2.42
CA MET A 66 7.55 10.87 2.61
C MET A 66 7.08 11.72 1.42
N ALA A 67 7.87 12.71 0.99
CA ALA A 67 7.55 13.51 -0.18
C ALA A 67 7.45 12.67 -1.47
N ARG A 68 8.42 11.79 -1.72
CA ARG A 68 8.39 10.88 -2.87
C ARG A 68 7.17 9.95 -2.89
N SER A 69 6.65 9.57 -1.72
CA SER A 69 5.47 8.72 -1.67
C SER A 69 4.22 9.38 -2.24
N VAL A 70 4.10 10.71 -2.16
CA VAL A 70 3.01 11.47 -2.79
C VAL A 70 3.11 11.36 -4.32
N THR A 71 4.29 11.61 -4.89
CA THR A 71 4.53 11.49 -6.33
C THR A 71 4.28 10.06 -6.82
N ALA A 72 4.82 9.05 -6.13
CA ALA A 72 4.62 7.67 -6.51
C ALA A 72 3.14 7.26 -6.48
N ILE A 73 2.38 7.69 -5.48
CA ILE A 73 0.93 7.42 -5.43
C ILE A 73 0.21 8.04 -6.64
N GLN A 74 0.58 9.26 -7.04
CA GLN A 74 0.01 9.91 -8.23
C GLN A 74 0.37 9.15 -9.51
N GLU A 75 1.62 8.72 -9.66
CA GLU A 75 2.07 7.89 -10.80
C GLU A 75 1.26 6.60 -10.91
N PHE A 76 1.06 5.88 -9.80
CA PHE A 76 0.28 4.65 -9.79
C PHE A 76 -1.20 4.87 -10.14
N ASN A 77 -1.78 6.02 -9.75
CA ASN A 77 -3.11 6.39 -10.21
C ASN A 77 -3.15 6.55 -11.74
N MET A 78 -2.13 7.20 -12.34
CA MET A 78 -2.00 7.31 -13.80
C MET A 78 -1.75 5.95 -14.48
N PHE A 79 -1.08 5.02 -13.81
CA PHE A 79 -0.88 3.64 -14.29
C PHE A 79 -2.13 2.75 -14.17
N GLY A 80 -3.26 3.30 -13.69
CA GLY A 80 -4.51 2.57 -13.51
C GLY A 80 -4.52 1.66 -12.29
N ILE A 81 -3.77 2.01 -11.24
CA ILE A 81 -3.66 1.31 -9.96
C ILE A 81 -4.03 2.29 -8.83
N PRO A 82 -5.32 2.62 -8.66
CA PRO A 82 -5.72 3.71 -7.77
C PRO A 82 -5.64 3.36 -6.28
N PHE A 83 -5.79 2.08 -5.92
CA PHE A 83 -5.71 1.65 -4.51
C PHE A 83 -4.26 1.38 -4.11
N VAL A 84 -3.51 2.47 -3.90
CA VAL A 84 -2.06 2.47 -3.63
C VAL A 84 -1.72 3.22 -2.34
N GLY A 85 -0.62 2.81 -1.69
CA GLY A 85 -0.16 3.40 -0.43
C GLY A 85 1.32 3.15 -0.14
N ALA A 86 1.88 3.96 0.76
CA ALA A 86 3.23 3.77 1.30
C ALA A 86 3.21 3.13 2.69
N ASP A 87 4.35 2.56 3.08
CA ASP A 87 4.57 2.08 4.43
C ASP A 87 4.85 3.27 5.37
N VAL A 88 3.81 3.73 6.05
CA VAL A 88 3.86 4.86 6.98
C VAL A 88 4.58 4.42 8.26
N CYS A 89 5.31 5.37 8.85
CA CYS A 89 6.23 5.15 9.98
C CYS A 89 7.48 4.33 9.62
N GLY A 90 7.67 3.91 8.35
CA GLY A 90 8.79 3.06 7.94
C GLY A 90 8.76 1.66 8.55
N SER A 91 9.47 0.71 7.95
CA SER A 91 9.55 -0.66 8.50
C SER A 91 10.59 -0.79 9.64
N VAL A 92 11.41 0.24 9.88
CA VAL A 92 12.59 0.21 10.76
C VAL A 92 12.81 1.59 11.41
N THR A 93 11.98 1.96 12.38
CA THR A 93 12.19 3.20 13.17
C THR A 93 12.22 2.90 14.66
N PRO A 94 13.20 3.41 15.42
CA PRO A 94 13.24 3.23 16.86
C PRO A 94 12.11 3.99 17.59
N ASN A 95 11.79 5.22 17.18
CA ASN A 95 10.93 6.11 17.98
C ASN A 95 9.59 6.45 17.30
N TRP A 96 8.48 6.40 18.05
CA TRP A 96 7.15 6.83 17.59
C TRP A 96 7.01 8.35 17.51
N TRP A 97 7.83 9.07 18.27
CA TRP A 97 7.59 10.45 18.68
C TRP A 97 8.28 11.51 17.82
N ASP A 98 9.02 11.08 16.80
CA ASP A 98 9.73 12.01 15.94
C ASP A 98 8.76 12.72 14.99
N GLU A 99 9.03 14.00 14.70
CA GLU A 99 8.18 14.85 13.87
C GLU A 99 7.79 14.18 12.54
N LEU A 100 8.74 13.51 11.90
CA LEU A 100 8.51 12.81 10.63
C LEU A 100 7.37 11.81 10.74
N ASN A 101 7.27 11.04 11.83
CA ASN A 101 6.22 10.06 12.01
C ASN A 101 4.85 10.73 12.08
N ASN A 102 4.72 11.74 12.95
CA ASN A 102 3.51 12.54 13.13
C ASN A 102 3.01 13.14 11.82
N ARG A 103 3.91 13.71 11.01
CA ARG A 103 3.58 14.26 9.69
C ARG A 103 3.14 13.19 8.70
N TRP A 104 3.81 12.03 8.72
CA TRP A 104 3.48 10.97 7.77
C TRP A 104 2.14 10.30 8.08
N ILE A 105 1.77 10.14 9.36
CA ILE A 105 0.45 9.64 9.74
C ILE A 105 -0.64 10.62 9.28
N GLN A 106 -0.42 11.93 9.46
CA GLN A 106 -1.34 12.95 8.95
C GLN A 106 -1.51 12.84 7.44
N LEU A 107 -0.40 12.68 6.71
CA LEU A 107 -0.41 12.50 5.27
C LEU A 107 -1.13 11.20 4.86
N SER A 108 -0.91 10.09 5.58
CA SER A 108 -1.48 8.79 5.23
C SER A 108 -3.00 8.74 5.31
N ALA A 109 -3.62 9.65 6.06
CA ALA A 109 -5.07 9.85 6.09
C ALA A 109 -5.64 10.05 4.67
N SER A 110 -4.86 10.65 3.77
CA SER A 110 -5.24 10.95 2.38
C SER A 110 -4.91 9.84 1.38
N TYR A 111 -4.13 8.82 1.76
CA TYR A 111 -3.76 7.75 0.84
C TYR A 111 -4.94 6.82 0.56
N PRO A 112 -5.19 6.41 -0.69
CA PRO A 112 -6.22 5.41 -0.99
C PRO A 112 -6.05 4.15 -0.12
N LEU A 113 -4.83 3.63 -0.05
CA LEU A 113 -4.44 2.57 0.87
C LEU A 113 -3.57 3.16 2.01
N SER A 114 -4.12 3.24 3.23
CA SER A 114 -3.37 3.67 4.40
C SER A 114 -2.77 2.46 5.12
N LEU A 115 -1.44 2.30 5.05
CA LEU A 115 -0.70 1.23 5.73
C LEU A 115 0.19 1.81 6.82
N ILE A 116 -0.21 1.62 8.06
CA ILE A 116 0.60 1.96 9.24
C ILE A 116 1.23 0.66 9.72
N ARG A 117 2.55 0.55 9.62
CA ARG A 117 3.29 -0.71 9.88
C ARG A 117 3.62 -0.95 11.36
N LYS A 118 3.39 0.05 12.20
CA LYS A 118 3.72 0.03 13.62
C LYS A 118 2.42 -0.10 14.41
N ASP A 119 2.39 -0.90 15.48
CA ASP A 119 1.16 -1.18 16.24
C ASP A 119 0.70 0.06 17.03
N PRO A 120 -0.42 0.70 16.65
CA PRO A 120 -0.90 1.90 17.32
C PRO A 120 -1.30 1.65 18.78
N TYR A 121 -1.52 0.40 19.20
CA TYR A 121 -1.83 0.07 20.60
C TYR A 121 -0.58 -0.04 21.49
N SER A 122 0.62 -0.07 20.92
CA SER A 122 1.87 0.11 21.68
C SER A 122 2.08 1.55 22.14
N MET A 123 1.17 2.46 21.75
CA MET A 123 1.15 3.85 22.17
C MET A 123 0.42 3.97 23.52
N ILE A 124 1.18 4.21 24.57
CA ILE A 124 0.64 4.59 25.88
C ILE A 124 0.69 6.12 25.92
N THR A 125 -0.46 6.80 26.09
CA THR A 125 -0.68 8.26 26.34
C THR A 125 -1.18 9.18 25.19
N ILE A 126 -1.19 10.50 25.47
CA ILE A 126 -1.71 11.67 24.71
C ILE A 126 -1.24 11.68 23.25
N ASP A 127 -0.10 11.08 22.97
CA ASP A 127 0.48 11.03 21.64
C ASP A 127 -0.23 10.05 20.69
N ALA A 128 -1.25 9.31 21.15
CA ALA A 128 -2.21 8.62 20.28
C ALA A 128 -3.22 9.59 19.61
N MET A 129 -3.33 10.84 20.09
CA MET A 129 -4.26 11.84 19.53
C MET A 129 -4.10 12.10 18.03
N PRO A 130 -2.89 12.20 17.44
CA PRO A 130 -2.71 12.32 16.01
C PRO A 130 -3.30 11.13 15.25
N TYR A 131 -3.13 9.91 15.76
CA TYR A 131 -3.72 8.70 15.18
C TYR A 131 -5.24 8.70 15.28
N THR A 132 -5.78 9.08 16.44
CA THR A 132 -7.23 9.18 16.66
C THR A 132 -7.85 10.24 15.75
N GLY A 133 -7.26 11.44 15.66
CA GLY A 133 -7.73 12.52 14.80
C GLY A 133 -7.68 12.15 13.32
N VAL A 134 -6.59 11.52 12.87
CA VAL A 134 -6.43 11.02 11.49
C VAL A 134 -7.44 9.92 11.18
N SER A 135 -7.64 8.98 12.09
CA SER A 135 -8.63 7.92 11.93
C SER A 135 -10.04 8.49 11.82
N LEU A 136 -10.41 9.43 12.69
CA LEU A 136 -11.71 10.11 12.65
C LEU A 136 -11.91 10.88 11.34
N PHE A 137 -10.91 11.66 10.92
CA PHE A 137 -10.97 12.38 9.64
C PHE A 137 -11.16 11.41 8.48
N ARG A 138 -10.34 10.35 8.41
CA ARG A 138 -10.41 9.35 7.35
C ARG A 138 -11.78 8.68 7.32
N ASN A 139 -12.28 8.23 8.47
CA ASN A 139 -13.59 7.58 8.58
C ASN A 139 -14.73 8.51 8.13
N ARG A 140 -14.60 9.82 8.37
CA ARG A 140 -15.57 10.81 7.90
C ARG A 140 -15.59 10.95 6.38
N VAL A 141 -14.43 10.83 5.71
CA VAL A 141 -14.33 10.94 4.25
C VAL A 141 -14.49 9.60 3.52
N LEU A 142 -14.55 8.47 4.23
CA LEU A 142 -14.73 7.14 3.62
C LEU A 142 -15.91 7.04 2.63
N PRO A 143 -17.09 7.64 2.89
CA PRO A 143 -18.18 7.61 1.91
C PRO A 143 -17.77 8.22 0.57
N TYR A 144 -17.04 9.34 0.59
CA TYR A 144 -16.53 9.99 -0.61
C TYR A 144 -15.40 9.20 -1.29
N LEU A 145 -14.54 8.54 -0.52
CA LEU A 145 -13.48 7.69 -1.08
C LEU A 145 -14.01 6.42 -1.77
N TYR A 146 -15.29 6.08 -1.56
CA TYR A 146 -15.90 4.85 -2.10
C TYR A 146 -16.96 5.10 -3.18
N THR A 147 -17.23 6.37 -3.54
CA THR A 147 -18.06 6.73 -4.70
C THR A 147 -17.25 6.67 -5.99
#